data_AF-A0A654LVZ5-F1
#
_entry.id   AF-A0A654LVZ5-F1
#
_cell.length_a   1.000
_cell.length_b   1.000
_cell.length_c   1.000
_cell.angle_alpha   90.00
_cell.angle_beta   90.00
_cell.angle_gamma   90.00
#
_symmetry.space_group_name_H-M   'P 1'
#
loop_
_entity.id
_entity.type
_entity.pdbx_description
1 polymer ?
#
loop_
_entity_poly.entity_id
_entity_poly.type
_entity_poly.pdbx_seq_one_letter_code
_entity_poly.pdbx_strand_id
1 'polypeptide(L)' 'MFSMDARCVNCNNKANFDIEKNKIKCEKCGMEIDYDEYIEQMKEKAVTLADNFQSSWDKGGF' A
#
# COMPACT_ATOMS: atom_id res chain seq x y z
N MET A 1 1.96 -4.41 -23.99
CA MET A 1 2.10 -3.51 -22.83
C MET A 1 1.23 -4.06 -21.72
N PHE A 2 1.82 -4.72 -20.71
CA PHE A 2 1.06 -5.24 -19.56
C PHE A 2 1.18 -4.23 -18.42
N SER A 3 0.08 -3.52 -18.16
CA SER A 3 -0.04 -2.57 -17.05
C SER A 3 -1.18 -3.00 -16.15
N MET A 4 -0.94 -3.05 -14.85
CA MET A 4 -1.95 -3.43 -13.85
C MET A 4 -2.52 -2.19 -13.17
N ASP A 5 -3.79 -2.24 -12.75
CA ASP A 5 -4.31 -1.20 -11.88
C ASP A 5 -3.76 -1.38 -10.47
N ALA A 6 -3.18 -0.31 -9.94
CA ALA A 6 -2.68 -0.23 -8.57
C ALA A 6 -3.32 0.95 -7.86
N ARG A 7 -3.20 0.99 -6.53
CA ARG A 7 -3.73 2.08 -5.71
C ARG A 7 -2.59 2.90 -5.17
N CYS A 8 -2.57 4.21 -5.44
CA CYS A 8 -1.56 5.12 -4.94
C CYS A 8 -1.51 5.13 -3.39
N VAL A 9 -0.37 4.78 -2.79
CA VAL A 9 -0.19 4.78 -1.31
C VAL A 9 -0.29 6.18 -0.67
N ASN A 10 -0.03 7.24 -1.44
CA ASN A 10 -0.07 8.63 -0.95
C ASN A 10 -1.44 9.28 -1.12
N CYS A 11 -2.07 9.04 -2.26
CA CYS A 11 -3.23 9.78 -2.71
C CYS A 11 -4.50 8.94 -2.86
N ASN A 12 -4.39 7.63 -2.58
CA ASN A 12 -5.46 6.63 -2.63
C ASN A 12 -6.25 6.59 -3.96
N ASN A 13 -5.70 7.20 -5.00
CA ASN A 13 -6.25 7.24 -6.35
C ASN A 13 -5.73 6.06 -7.19
N LYS A 14 -6.30 5.91 -8.39
CA LYS A 14 -5.85 4.92 -9.36
C LYS A 14 -4.43 5.26 -9.84
N ALA A 15 -3.51 4.32 -9.65
CA ALA A 15 -2.15 4.35 -10.15
C ALA A 15 -1.96 3.23 -11.18
N ASN A 16 -0.98 3.39 -12.05
CA ASN A 16 -0.63 2.39 -13.05
C ASN A 16 0.62 1.64 -12.59
N PHE A 17 0.52 0.32 -12.48
CA PHE A 17 1.65 -0.54 -12.19
C PHE A 17 2.28 -1.03 -13.50
N ASP A 18 3.53 -0.65 -13.70
CA ASP A 18 4.36 -1.05 -14.83
C ASP A 18 5.10 -2.34 -14.46
N ILE A 19 4.57 -3.48 -14.93
CA ILE A 19 5.10 -4.82 -14.58
C ILE A 19 6.52 -5.01 -15.12
N GLU A 20 6.79 -4.48 -16.31
CA GLU A 20 8.10 -4.58 -16.99
C GLU A 20 9.20 -3.86 -16.20
N LYS A 21 8.86 -2.73 -15.57
CA LYS A 21 9.79 -1.93 -14.76
C LYS A 21 9.68 -2.21 -13.27
N ASN A 22 8.69 -3.01 -12.86
CA ASN A 22 8.35 -3.25 -11.47
C ASN A 22 8.14 -1.94 -10.67
N LYS A 23 7.52 -0.93 -11.30
CA LYS A 23 7.32 0.41 -10.71
C LYS A 23 5.87 0.85 -10.82
N ILE A 24 5.38 1.50 -9.78
CA ILE A 24 4.03 2.06 -9.71
C ILE A 24 4.13 3.56 -9.92
N LYS A 25 3.38 4.04 -10.92
CA LYS A 25 3.34 5.45 -11.27
C LYS A 25 1.91 5.97 -11.17
N CYS A 26 1.73 7.03 -10.38
CA CYS A 26 0.44 7.67 -10.23
C CYS A 26 0.38 8.92 -11.12
N GLU A 27 -0.50 8.90 -12.11
CA GLU A 27 -0.70 10.05 -13.01
C GLU A 27 -1.42 11.23 -12.33
N LYS A 28 -2.03 11.01 -11.15
CA LYS A 28 -2.74 12.07 -10.41
C LYS A 28 -1.83 12.91 -9.53
N CYS A 29 -0.89 12.28 -8.83
CA CYS A 29 0.03 12.99 -7.93
C CYS A 29 1.47 13.04 -8.46
N GLY A 30 1.78 12.34 -9.55
CA GLY A 30 3.13 12.26 -10.11
C GLY A 30 4.09 11.35 -9.33
N MET A 31 3.59 10.61 -8.34
CA MET A 31 4.39 9.66 -7.56
C MET A 31 4.89 8.52 -8.45
N GLU A 32 6.17 8.19 -8.31
CA GLU A 32 6.79 7.00 -8.88
C GLU A 32 7.50 6.26 -7.75
N ILE A 33 7.14 5.00 -7.53
CA ILE A 33 7.69 4.17 -6.46
C ILE A 33 7.93 2.75 -7.00
N ASP A 34 8.99 2.09 -6.54
CA ASP A 34 9.22 0.70 -6.88
C ASP A 34 8.18 -0.21 -6.20
N TYR A 35 7.81 -1.28 -6.88
CA TYR A 35 6.77 -2.20 -6.41
C TYR A 35 7.17 -2.90 -5.11
N ASP A 36 8.45 -3.22 -4.93
CA ASP A 36 8.96 -3.78 -3.69
C ASP A 36 8.70 -2.83 -2.51
N GLU A 37 9.09 -1.56 -2.65
CA GLU A 37 8.90 -0.51 -1.66
C GLU A 37 7.42 -0.21 -1.41
N TYR A 38 6.58 -0.27 -2.45
CA TYR A 38 5.13 -0.15 -2.33
C TYR A 38 4.50 -1.30 -1.53
N ILE A 39 4.94 -2.53 -1.74
CA ILE A 39 4.47 -3.70 -1.00
C ILE A 39 4.92 -3.61 0.46
N GLU A 40 6.13 -3.15 0.73
CA GLU A 40 6.60 -2.91 2.10
C GLU A 40 5.74 -1.86 2.81
N GLN A 41 5.48 -0.71 2.18
CA GLN A 41 4.62 0.33 2.77
C GLN A 41 3.17 -0.13 2.98
N MET A 42 2.63 -0.94 2.06
CA MET A 42 1.32 -1.59 2.22
C MET A 42 1.29 -2.59 3.38
N LYS A 43 2.34 -3.41 3.51
CA LYS A 43 2.49 -4.40 4.59
C LYS A 43 2.61 -3.72 5.94
N GLU A 44 3.44 -2.68 6.07
CA GLU A 44 3.55 -1.90 7.30
C GLU A 44 2.20 -1.33 7.71
N LYS A 45 1.47 -0.70 6.79
CA LYS A 45 0.12 -0.16 7.08
C LYS A 45 -0.87 -1.25 7.55
N ALA A 46 -0.79 -2.46 7.00
CA ALA A 46 -1.63 -3.57 7.41
C ALA A 46 -1.24 -4.12 8.80
N VAL A 47 0.06 -4.23 9.08
CA VAL A 47 0.59 -4.67 10.38
C VAL A 47 0.27 -3.68 11.48
N THR A 48 0.44 -2.38 11.25
CA THR A 48 0.12 -1.34 12.24
C THR A 48 -1.37 -1.36 12.62
N LEU A 49 -2.26 -1.74 11.70
CA LEU A 49 -3.68 -1.88 12.01
C LEU A 49 -3.99 -3.14 12.84
N ALA A 50 -3.33 -4.27 12.54
CA ALA A 50 -3.49 -5.51 13.30
C ALA A 50 -2.94 -5.39 14.74
N ASP A 51 -1.79 -4.73 14.91
CA ASP A 51 -1.16 -4.52 16.21
C ASP A 51 -1.99 -3.58 17.12
N ASN A 52 -2.62 -2.56 16.53
CA ASN A 52 -3.56 -1.68 17.24
C ASN A 52 -4.80 -2.44 17.73
N PHE A 53 -5.25 -3.44 16.98
CA PHE A 53 -6.41 -4.25 17.35
C PHE A 53 -6.09 -5.18 18.53
N GLN A 54 -4.88 -5.75 18.54
CA GLN A 54 -4.43 -6.64 19.62
C GLN A 54 -4.28 -5.91 20.96
N SER A 55 -3.87 -4.64 20.92
CA SER A 55 -3.75 -3.79 22.12
C SER A 55 -5.11 -3.39 22.75
N SER A 56 -6.24 -3.52 22.05
CA SER A 56 -7.58 -3.29 22.61
C SER A 56 -8.23 -4.55 23.19
N TRP A 57 -7.70 -5.75 22.94
CA TRP A 57 -8.31 -7.00 23.42
C TRP A 57 -7.87 -7.42 24.83
N ASP A 58 -6.80 -6.83 25.38
CA ASP A 58 -6.30 -7.16 26.73
C ASP A 58 -7.09 -6.48 27.87
N LYS A 59 -8.00 -5.53 27.55
CA LYS A 59 -8.67 -4.68 28.57
C LYS A 59 -10.19 -4.81 28.67
N GLY A 60 -10.77 -5.84 28.05
CA GLY A 60 -12.21 -6.12 28.11
C GLY A 60 -12.46 -7.57 28.51
N GLY A 61 -12.31 -7.86 29.81
CA GLY A 61 -12.58 -9.17 30.39
C GLY A 61 -13.98 -9.70 30.07
N PHE A 62 -14.04 -11.02 29.92
CA PHE A 62 -15.24 -11.80 30.24
C PHE A 62 -15.37 -11.92 31.76
#